data_AF-Q2F7H2-F1
#
_entry.id   AF-Q2F7H2-F1
#
_cell.length_a   1.000
_cell.length_b   1.000
_cell.length_c   1.000
_cell.angle_alpha   90.00
_cell.angle_beta   90.00
_cell.angle_gamma   90.00
#
_symmetry.space_group_name_H-M   'P 1'
#
loop_
_entity.id
_entity.type
_entity.pdbx_description
1 polymer ?
#
loop_
_entity_poly.entity_id
_entity_poly.type
_entity_poly.pdbx_seq_one_letter_code
_entity_poly.pdbx_strand_id
1 'polypeptide(L)' 'YEQLVALENKFKTTRYLSVCERLNLALSLSLTETQV' A
#
# COMPACT_ATOMS: atom_id res chain seq x y z
N TYR A 1 -6.42 -10.85 -5.04
CA TYR A 1 -5.78 -11.53 -3.89
C TYR A 1 -4.37 -10.99 -3.66
N GLU A 2 -3.54 -10.88 -4.69
CA GLU A 2 -2.16 -10.36 -4.57
C GLU A 2 -2.06 -8.96 -3.94
N GLN A 3 -2.95 -8.04 -4.28
CA GLN A 3 -3.01 -6.69 -3.68
C GLN A 3 -3.22 -6.72 -2.16
N LEU A 4 -4.13 -7.58 -1.67
CA LEU A 4 -4.40 -7.74 -0.24
C LEU A 4 -3.16 -8.28 0.50
N VAL A 5 -2.52 -9.30 -0.08
CA VAL A 5 -1.30 -9.89 0.49
C VAL A 5 -0.17 -8.86 0.55
N ALA A 6 -0.01 -8.03 -0.50
CA ALA A 6 0.98 -6.97 -0.52
C ALA A 6 0.70 -5.89 0.54
N LEU A 7 -0.56 -5.47 0.70
CA LEU A 7 -0.98 -4.53 1.74
C LEU A 7 -0.71 -5.08 3.14
N GLU A 8 -1.09 -6.33 3.41
CA GLU A 8 -0.84 -6.99 4.70
C GLU A 8 0.65 -7.11 5.02
N ASN A 9 1.47 -7.50 4.04
CA ASN A 9 2.91 -7.60 4.22
C ASN A 9 3.54 -6.22 4.48
N LYS A 10 3.06 -5.18 3.79
CA LYS A 10 3.52 -3.82 4.06
C LYS A 10 3.09 -3.36 5.46
N PHE A 11 1.86 -3.62 5.87
CA PHE A 11 1.36 -3.25 7.19
C PHE A 11 2.12 -3.94 8.34
N LYS A 12 2.54 -5.20 8.15
CA LYS A 12 3.37 -5.93 9.13
C LYS A 12 4.72 -5.27 9.37
N THR A 13 5.30 -4.63 8.36
CA THR A 13 6.63 -4.00 8.44
C THR A 13 6.55 -2.50 8.74
N THR A 14 5.48 -1.83 8.29
CA THR A 14 5.31 -0.39 8.39
C THR A 14 3.84 -0.07 8.60
N ARG A 15 3.46 0.25 9.84
CA ARG A 15 2.06 0.49 10.24
C ARG A 15 1.50 1.83 9.75
N TYR A 16 2.35 2.82 9.51
CA TYR A 16 1.96 4.15 9.04
C TYR A 16 2.83 4.55 7.86
N LEU A 17 2.18 4.95 6.77
CA LEU A 17 2.85 5.42 5.55
C LEU A 17 2.64 6.92 5.41
N SER A 18 3.69 7.62 5.01
CA SER A 18 3.59 8.99 4.51
C SER A 18 2.76 9.04 3.22
N VAL A 19 2.31 10.25 2.85
CA VAL A 19 1.56 10.47 1.59
C VAL A 19 2.33 9.91 0.39
N CYS A 20 3.64 10.20 0.31
CA CYS A 20 4.49 9.72 -0.79
C CYS A 20 4.57 8.19 -0.83
N GLU A 21 4.67 7.53 0.33
CA GLU A 21 4.73 6.07 0.40
C GLU A 21 3.40 5.43 0.02
N ARG A 22 2.26 6.02 0.42
CA ARG A 22 0.94 5.56 -0.02
C ARG A 22 0.75 5.70 -1.52
N LEU A 23 1.15 6.83 -2.10
CA LEU A 23 1.07 7.05 -3.55
C LEU A 23 1.92 6.04 -4.32
N ASN A 24 3.16 5.80 -3.88
CA ASN A 24 4.04 4.80 -4.50
C ASN A 24 3.45 3.39 -4.40
N LEU A 25 2.89 3.03 -3.25
CA LEU A 25 2.25 1.73 -3.05
C LEU A 25 1.00 1.59 -3.92
N ALA A 26 0.18 2.64 -4.03
CA ALA A 26 -1.00 2.68 -4.89
C ALA A 26 -0.63 2.44 -6.34
N LEU A 27 0.37 3.17 -6.87
CA LEU A 27 0.87 2.99 -8.23
C LEU A 27 1.41 1.57 -8.45
N SER A 28 2.18 1.04 -7.51
CA SER A 28 2.75 -0.32 -7.63
C SER A 28 1.70 -1.43 -7.66
N LEU A 29 0.56 -1.21 -7.00
CA LEU A 29 -0.54 -2.16 -6.90
C LEU A 29 -1.68 -1.88 -7.88
N SER A 30 -1.53 -0.88 -8.76
CA SER A 30 -2.61 -0.39 -9.64
C SER A 30 -3.89 -0.06 -8.86
N LEU A 31 -3.73 0.59 -7.71
CA LEU A 31 -4.78 1.09 -6.82
C LEU A 31 -4.78 2.63 -6.80
N THR A 32 -5.80 3.21 -6.18
CA THR A 32 -5.88 4.64 -5.85
C THR A 32 -5.39 4.91 -4.43
N GLU A 33 -5.02 6.15 -4.12
CA GLU A 33 -4.52 6.51 -2.78
C GLU A 33 -5.53 6.16 -1.67
N THR A 34 -6.83 6.29 -1.94
CA THR A 34 -7.88 5.98 -0.96
C THR A 34 -8.09 4.47 -0.74
N GLN A 35 -7.50 3.63 -1.58
CA GLN A 35 -7.54 2.17 -1.46
C GLN A 35 -6.31 1.59 -0.74
N VAL A 36 -5.31 2.42 -0.42
CA VAL A 36 -4.05 2.06 0.26
C VAL A 36 -4.06 2.48 1.71
#